data_AF-A0A5J4XBI8-F1
#
_entry.id   AF-A0A5J4XBI8-F1
#
_cell.length_a   1.000
_cell.length_b   1.000
_cell.length_c   1.000
_cell.angle_alpha   90.00
_cell.angle_beta   90.00
_cell.angle_gamma   90.00
#
_symmetry.space_group_name_H-M   'P 1'
#
loop_
_entity.id
_entity.type
_entity.pdbx_description
1 polymer ?
#
loop_
_entity_poly.entity_id
_entity_poly.type
_entity_poly.pdbx_seq_one_letter_code
_entity_poly.pdbx_strand_id
1 'polypeptide(L)'
;MDLMLQWVRDVLIKFEKLQRQKYRLQNRYEAILIVDNMTAHCNKDVKELLKSNSIILLILPPHSKHFTQPCDVGIFGALKLCYQQIREGIAKFTLAQIVAHIIDASQKASSLLTIKNCFATCAALSVVNGDHLEVDVNMHKFDEDIQQLQAYNTSTAITLTPTGRKKKQQNSEQ
;
A
#
# COMPACT_ATOMS: atom_id res chain seq x y z
N MET A 1 -2.77 -21.48 -4.24
CA MET A 1 -2.13 -20.49 -5.14
C MET A 1 -2.16 -19.15 -4.41
N ASP A 2 -1.00 -18.56 -4.13
CA ASP A 2 -0.93 -17.23 -3.48
C ASP A 2 -1.22 -16.15 -4.54
N LEU A 3 -2.41 -15.55 -4.45
CA LEU A 3 -2.89 -14.55 -5.40
C LEU A 3 -2.03 -13.29 -5.38
N MET A 4 -1.49 -12.91 -4.22
CA MET A 4 -0.62 -11.75 -4.11
C MET A 4 0.70 -12.00 -4.83
N LEU A 5 1.30 -13.18 -4.61
CA LEU A 5 2.54 -13.56 -5.29
C LEU A 5 2.36 -13.57 -6.81
N GLN A 6 1.23 -14.07 -7.29
CA GLN A 6 0.91 -14.05 -8.72
C GLN A 6 0.74 -12.62 -9.24
N TRP A 7 -0.02 -11.77 -8.54
CA TRP A 7 -0.20 -10.38 -8.93
C TRP A 7 1.13 -9.60 -8.97
N VAL A 8 2.01 -9.79 -7.98
CA VAL A 8 3.34 -9.14 -7.96
C VAL A 8 4.16 -9.56 -9.18
N ARG A 9 4.22 -10.87 -9.44
CA ARG A 9 5.00 -11.43 -10.55
C ARG A 9 4.46 -10.99 -11.91
N ASP A 10 3.16 -11.12 -12.11
CA ASP A 10 2.55 -11.07 -13.43
C ASP A 10 2.04 -9.68 -13.80
N VAL A 11 1.80 -8.81 -12.82
CA VAL A 11 1.26 -7.46 -13.04
C VAL A 11 2.26 -6.42 -12.57
N LEU A 12 2.57 -6.36 -11.27
CA LEU A 12 3.34 -5.26 -10.69
C LEU A 12 4.74 -5.15 -11.29
N ILE A 13 5.52 -6.24 -11.28
CA ILE A 13 6.91 -6.23 -11.78
C ILE A 13 6.95 -5.90 -13.27
N LYS A 14 6.00 -6.42 -14.05
CA LYS A 14 5.92 -6.10 -15.49
C LYS A 14 5.62 -4.63 -15.72
N PHE A 15 4.64 -4.09 -14.98
CA PHE A 15 4.30 -2.67 -15.02
C PHE A 15 5.50 -1.79 -14.64
N GLU A 16 6.19 -2.14 -13.56
CA GLU A 16 7.35 -1.42 -13.04
C GLU A 16 8.48 -1.35 -14.07
N LYS A 17 8.82 -2.48 -14.69
CA LYS A 17 9.82 -2.55 -15.78
C LYS A 17 9.45 -1.67 -16.96
N LEU A 18 8.18 -1.65 -17.35
CA LEU A 18 7.68 -0.76 -18.42
C LEU A 18 7.81 0.71 -18.04
N GLN A 19 7.52 1.09 -16.78
CA GLN A 19 7.71 2.46 -16.32
C GLN A 19 9.19 2.85 -16.31
N ARG A 20 10.09 1.98 -15.82
CA ARG A 20 11.54 2.24 -15.86
C ARG A 20 12.04 2.48 -17.27
N GLN A 21 11.61 1.67 -18.23
CA GLN A 21 11.97 1.85 -19.64
C GLN A 21 11.42 3.18 -20.19
N LYS A 22 10.14 3.47 -19.95
CA LYS A 22 9.47 4.69 -20.42
C LYS A 22 10.15 5.96 -19.91
N TYR A 23 10.56 5.96 -18.65
CA TYR A 23 11.18 7.12 -17.98
C TYR A 23 12.72 7.07 -17.93
N ARG A 24 13.34 6.08 -18.60
CA ARG A 24 14.81 5.87 -18.62
C ARG A 24 15.43 5.82 -17.22
N LEU A 25 14.73 5.23 -16.26
CA LEU A 25 15.18 5.11 -14.88
C LEU A 25 16.25 4.02 -14.76
N GLN A 26 17.35 4.35 -14.09
CA GLN A 26 18.41 3.41 -13.78
C GLN A 26 17.98 2.45 -12.65
N ASN A 27 18.61 1.27 -12.56
CA ASN A 27 18.33 0.28 -11.50
C ASN A 27 18.65 0.76 -10.07
N ARG A 28 19.36 1.89 -9.92
CA ARG A 28 19.63 2.50 -8.62
C ARG A 28 18.41 3.15 -7.96
N TYR A 29 17.38 3.47 -8.75
CA TYR A 29 16.16 4.10 -8.22
C TYR A 29 15.22 3.02 -7.70
N GLU A 30 14.83 3.10 -6.44
CA GLU A 30 13.91 2.15 -5.83
C GLU A 30 12.45 2.58 -6.05
N ALA A 31 11.59 1.61 -6.38
CA ALA A 31 10.16 1.83 -6.41
C ALA A 31 9.57 1.53 -5.02
N ILE A 32 8.49 2.22 -4.64
CA ILE A 32 7.82 1.98 -3.36
C ILE A 32 6.43 1.41 -3.63
N LEU A 33 6.14 0.24 -3.09
CA LEU A 33 4.81 -0.36 -3.04
C LEU A 33 4.23 -0.11 -1.64
N ILE A 34 3.17 0.70 -1.57
CA ILE A 34 2.42 0.95 -0.34
C ILE A 34 1.22 0.01 -0.29
N VAL A 35 1.06 -0.75 0.79
CA VAL A 35 -0.06 -1.68 1.01
C VAL A 35 -0.70 -1.45 2.38
N ASP A 36 -1.96 -1.86 2.51
CA ASP A 36 -2.61 -1.92 3.82
C ASP A 36 -2.04 -3.08 4.68
N ASN A 37 -2.31 -3.06 5.98
CA ASN A 37 -1.83 -4.09 6.90
C ASN A 37 -2.62 -5.41 6.79
N MET A 38 -2.90 -5.88 5.58
CA MET A 38 -3.52 -7.19 5.37
C MET A 38 -2.45 -8.28 5.38
N THR A 39 -2.68 -9.32 6.18
CA THR A 39 -1.72 -10.42 6.38
C THR A 39 -1.35 -11.13 5.07
N ALA A 40 -2.26 -11.15 4.08
CA ALA A 40 -2.04 -11.72 2.76
C ALA A 40 -0.92 -11.01 1.95
N HIS A 41 -0.65 -9.72 2.24
CA HIS A 41 0.43 -8.98 1.58
C HIS A 41 1.82 -9.26 2.17
N CYS A 42 1.88 -9.90 3.33
CA CYS A 42 3.09 -9.99 4.14
C CYS A 42 3.82 -11.34 4.05
N ASN A 43 3.56 -12.12 3.00
CA ASN A 43 4.26 -13.40 2.78
C ASN A 43 5.76 -13.18 2.49
N LYS A 44 6.61 -14.08 2.99
CA LYS A 44 8.06 -14.09 2.76
C LYS A 44 8.40 -14.10 1.27
N ASP A 45 7.70 -14.92 0.48
CA ASP A 45 7.94 -15.04 -0.95
C ASP A 45 7.67 -13.72 -1.70
N VAL A 46 6.64 -12.99 -1.28
CA VAL A 46 6.31 -11.66 -1.82
C VAL A 46 7.42 -10.67 -1.49
N LYS A 47 7.89 -10.64 -0.23
CA LYS A 47 8.96 -9.73 0.20
C LYS A 47 10.27 -9.99 -0.54
N GLU A 48 10.65 -11.25 -0.71
CA GLU A 48 11.86 -11.63 -1.47
C GLU A 48 11.74 -11.25 -2.94
N LEU A 49 10.58 -11.49 -3.55
CA LEU A 49 10.31 -11.14 -4.94
C LEU A 49 10.39 -9.63 -5.16
N LEU A 50 9.77 -8.81 -4.30
CA LEU A 50 9.83 -7.35 -4.38
C LEU A 50 11.27 -6.84 -4.20
N LYS A 51 11.99 -7.33 -3.19
CA LYS A 51 13.38 -6.95 -2.93
C LYS A 51 14.30 -7.26 -4.10
N SER A 52 14.14 -8.42 -4.74
CA SER A 52 14.94 -8.80 -5.92
C SER A 52 14.71 -7.91 -7.16
N ASN A 53 13.64 -7.11 -7.16
CA ASN A 53 13.29 -6.19 -8.24
C ASN A 53 13.43 -4.70 -7.83
N SER A 54 14.18 -4.39 -6.77
CA SER A 54 14.36 -3.01 -6.27
C SER A 54 13.04 -2.30 -5.92
N ILE A 55 12.09 -3.05 -5.36
CA ILE A 55 10.80 -2.54 -4.87
C ILE A 55 10.77 -2.66 -3.36
N ILE A 56 10.66 -1.51 -2.68
CA ILE A 56 10.47 -1.40 -1.24
C ILE A 56 9.00 -1.63 -0.93
N LEU A 57 8.69 -2.56 -0.01
CA LEU A 57 7.35 -2.77 0.52
C LEU A 57 7.15 -1.90 1.77
N LEU A 58 6.21 -0.96 1.70
CA LEU A 58 5.78 -0.14 2.83
C LEU A 58 4.39 -0.60 3.26
N ILE A 59 4.29 -1.13 4.48
CA ILE A 59 3.03 -1.58 5.07
C ILE A 59 2.54 -0.49 6.00
N LEU A 60 1.33 0.01 5.75
CA LEU A 60 0.73 1.02 6.61
C LEU A 60 0.34 0.42 7.96
N PRO A 61 0.40 1.19 9.06
CA PRO A 61 0.02 0.71 10.38
C PRO A 61 -1.45 0.24 10.43
N PRO A 62 -1.78 -0.73 11.31
CA PRO A 62 -3.18 -1.10 11.53
C PRO A 62 -3.98 0.14 12.01
N HIS A 63 -5.22 0.25 11.55
CA HIS A 63 -6.16 1.34 11.85
C HIS A 63 -5.84 2.74 11.26
N SER A 64 -4.84 2.89 10.39
CA SER A 64 -4.51 4.19 9.74
C SER A 64 -5.40 4.57 8.52
N LYS A 65 -6.58 3.93 8.40
CA LYS A 65 -7.44 3.97 7.20
C LYS A 65 -8.01 5.36 6.88
N HIS A 66 -8.15 6.22 7.89
CA HIS A 66 -8.90 7.46 7.75
C HIS A 66 -8.12 8.59 7.07
N PHE A 67 -6.79 8.47 6.92
CA PHE A 67 -5.94 9.56 6.41
C PHE A 67 -4.80 9.15 5.49
N THR A 68 -4.38 7.87 5.45
CA THR A 68 -3.08 7.48 4.87
C THR A 68 -3.14 6.68 3.56
N GLN A 69 -4.32 6.24 3.12
CA GLN A 69 -4.45 5.40 1.92
C GLN A 69 -5.03 6.18 0.74
N PRO A 70 -4.22 6.51 -0.29
CA PRO A 70 -4.70 7.22 -1.48
C PRO A 70 -5.89 6.53 -2.16
N CYS A 71 -5.93 5.19 -2.09
CA CYS A 71 -7.05 4.43 -2.64
C CYS A 71 -8.35 4.66 -1.86
N ASP A 72 -8.31 4.57 -0.52
CA ASP A 72 -9.48 4.76 0.33
C ASP A 72 -9.94 6.23 0.34
N VAL A 73 -8.99 7.17 0.39
CA VAL A 73 -9.27 8.61 0.54
C VAL A 73 -9.88 9.22 -0.71
N GLY A 74 -9.58 8.70 -1.90
CA GLY A 74 -10.12 9.30 -3.13
C GLY A 74 -10.46 8.35 -4.26
N ILE A 75 -9.63 7.35 -4.59
CA ILE A 75 -9.90 6.49 -5.76
C ILE A 75 -11.22 5.71 -5.58
N PHE A 76 -11.44 5.08 -4.42
CA PHE A 76 -12.66 4.32 -4.17
C PHE A 76 -13.89 5.22 -3.99
N GLY A 77 -13.72 6.41 -3.41
CA GLY A 77 -14.76 7.43 -3.36
C GLY A 77 -15.19 7.89 -4.76
N ALA A 78 -14.23 8.22 -5.62
CA ALA A 78 -14.46 8.62 -7.00
C ALA A 78 -15.10 7.48 -7.82
N LEU A 79 -14.63 6.24 -7.64
CA LEU A 79 -15.21 5.07 -8.28
C LEU A 79 -16.68 4.88 -7.88
N LYS A 80 -17.00 5.02 -6.59
CA LYS A 80 -18.37 4.93 -6.08
C LYS A 80 -19.26 6.01 -6.68
N LEU A 81 -18.77 7.25 -6.80
CA LEU A 81 -19.52 8.35 -7.43
C LEU A 81 -19.80 8.08 -8.91
N CYS A 82 -18.79 7.67 -9.69
CA CYS A 82 -18.98 7.30 -11.09
C CYS A 82 -19.94 6.13 -11.25
N TYR A 83 -19.87 5.14 -10.36
CA TYR A 83 -20.79 3.99 -10.36
C TYR A 83 -22.22 4.37 -9.94
N GLN A 84 -22.40 5.36 -9.06
CA GLN A 84 -23.73 5.82 -8.66
C GLN A 84 -24.47 6.52 -9.80
N GLN A 85 -23.75 7.16 -10.73
CA GLN A 85 -24.35 7.85 -11.89
C GLN A 85 -25.06 6.89 -12.86
N ILE A 86 -24.66 5.62 -12.89
CA ILE A 86 -25.27 4.60 -13.76
C ILE A 86 -26.36 3.79 -13.03
N ARG A 87 -26.55 3.99 -11.72
CA ARG A 87 -27.33 3.12 -10.82
C ARG A 87 -28.78 2.90 -11.28
N GLU A 88 -29.42 3.93 -11.84
CA GLU A 88 -30.79 3.86 -12.34
C GLU A 88 -30.93 3.01 -13.62
N GLY A 89 -29.84 2.84 -14.37
CA GLY A 89 -29.78 2.04 -15.60
C GLY A 89 -29.35 0.58 -15.39
N ILE A 90 -28.70 0.25 -14.27
CA ILE A 90 -28.09 -1.08 -14.04
C ILE A 90 -29.09 -2.23 -14.20
N ALA A 91 -30.30 -2.08 -13.67
CA ALA A 91 -31.34 -3.11 -13.76
C ALA A 91 -31.78 -3.42 -15.21
N LYS A 92 -31.46 -2.53 -16.16
CA LYS A 92 -31.79 -2.65 -17.59
C LYS A 92 -30.57 -3.04 -18.44
N PHE A 93 -29.38 -3.13 -17.84
CA PHE A 93 -28.15 -3.41 -18.56
C PHE A 93 -27.86 -4.91 -18.64
N THR A 94 -27.30 -5.32 -19.76
CA THR A 94 -26.64 -6.62 -19.90
C THR A 94 -25.35 -6.67 -19.08
N LEU A 95 -24.85 -7.88 -18.79
CA LEU A 95 -23.59 -8.06 -18.09
C LEU A 95 -22.42 -7.34 -18.79
N ALA A 96 -22.36 -7.38 -20.11
CA ALA A 96 -21.32 -6.70 -20.89
C ALA A 96 -21.36 -5.18 -20.70
N GLN A 97 -22.56 -4.58 -20.68
CA GLN A 97 -22.73 -3.15 -20.43
C GLN A 97 -22.32 -2.78 -19.01
N ILE A 98 -22.69 -3.58 -18.02
CA ILE A 98 -22.27 -3.38 -16.62
C ILE A 98 -20.74 -3.39 -16.52
N VAL A 99 -20.08 -4.37 -17.14
CA VAL A 99 -18.61 -4.46 -17.17
C VAL A 99 -17.99 -3.24 -17.86
N ALA A 100 -18.51 -2.83 -19.02
CA ALA A 100 -18.02 -1.65 -19.73
C ALA A 100 -18.12 -0.38 -18.87
N HIS A 101 -19.22 -0.21 -18.14
CA HIS A 101 -19.39 0.92 -17.23
C HIS A 101 -18.44 0.88 -16.02
N ILE A 102 -18.16 -0.31 -15.47
CA ILE A 102 -17.18 -0.46 -14.38
C ILE A 102 -15.78 -0.08 -14.87
N ILE A 103 -15.41 -0.47 -16.09
CA ILE A 103 -14.13 -0.10 -16.71
C ILE A 103 -14.04 1.41 -16.89
N ASP A 104 -15.08 2.05 -17.47
CA ASP A 104 -15.14 3.50 -17.65
C ASP A 104 -15.06 4.27 -16.31
N ALA A 105 -15.83 3.83 -15.31
CA ALA A 105 -15.80 4.42 -13.97
C ALA A 105 -14.41 4.30 -13.32
N SER A 106 -13.74 3.15 -13.51
CA SER A 106 -12.39 2.89 -12.99
C SER A 106 -11.34 3.77 -13.67
N GLN A 107 -11.45 3.99 -14.98
CA GLN A 107 -10.58 4.90 -15.74
C GLN A 107 -10.74 6.35 -15.29
N LYS A 108 -11.99 6.81 -15.09
CA LYS A 108 -12.28 8.17 -14.60
C LYS A 108 -11.77 8.37 -13.16
N ALA A 109 -12.02 7.41 -12.28
CA ALA A 109 -11.56 7.44 -10.90
C ALA A 109 -10.04 7.43 -10.80
N SER A 110 -9.36 6.73 -11.72
CA SER A 110 -7.89 6.58 -11.73
C SER A 110 -7.18 7.58 -12.64
N SER A 111 -7.81 8.73 -12.93
CA SER A 111 -7.16 9.78 -13.72
C SER A 111 -5.90 10.29 -13.02
N LEU A 112 -4.91 10.79 -13.77
CA LEU A 112 -3.67 11.32 -13.21
C LEU A 112 -3.93 12.45 -12.19
N LEU A 113 -4.93 13.30 -12.46
CA LEU A 113 -5.33 14.37 -11.55
C LEU A 113 -5.90 13.80 -10.25
N THR A 114 -6.81 12.82 -10.34
CA THR A 114 -7.38 12.17 -9.16
C THR A 114 -6.28 11.51 -8.34
N ILE A 115 -5.38 10.76 -8.97
CA ILE A 115 -4.24 10.11 -8.32
C ILE A 115 -3.40 11.16 -7.58
N LYS A 116 -2.96 12.22 -8.25
CA LYS A 116 -2.16 13.29 -7.63
C LYS A 116 -2.85 13.90 -6.41
N ASN A 117 -4.15 14.20 -6.53
CA ASN A 117 -4.92 14.76 -5.42
C ASN A 117 -5.03 13.78 -4.24
N CYS A 118 -5.21 12.49 -4.51
CA CYS A 118 -5.27 11.46 -3.46
C CYS A 118 -3.96 11.37 -2.68
N PHE A 119 -2.81 11.33 -3.39
CA PHE A 119 -1.50 11.31 -2.76
C PHE A 119 -1.22 12.60 -1.96
N ALA A 120 -1.58 13.77 -2.48
CA ALA A 120 -1.45 15.04 -1.78
C ALA A 120 -2.27 15.08 -0.47
N THR A 121 -3.48 14.53 -0.49
CA THR A 121 -4.32 14.41 0.71
C THR A 121 -3.65 13.53 1.76
N CYS A 122 -3.05 12.41 1.35
CA CYS A 122 -2.29 11.47 2.20
C CYS A 122 -0.85 11.92 2.53
N ALA A 123 -0.57 13.23 2.47
CA ALA A 123 0.72 13.83 2.83
C ALA A 123 1.90 13.54 1.89
N ALA A 124 1.70 12.85 0.77
CA ALA A 124 2.71 12.66 -0.27
C ALA A 124 2.52 13.74 -1.35
N LEU A 125 3.26 14.83 -1.25
CA LEU A 125 3.26 15.91 -2.23
C LEU A 125 4.39 15.67 -3.22
N SER A 126 4.08 15.49 -4.50
CA SER A 126 5.13 15.53 -5.52
C SER A 126 5.55 17.00 -5.73
N VAL A 127 6.77 17.33 -5.34
CA VAL A 127 7.44 18.59 -5.66
C VAL A 127 8.34 18.35 -6.86
N VAL A 128 8.20 19.17 -7.90
CA VAL A 128 9.15 19.15 -9.02
C VAL A 128 10.32 20.04 -8.61
N ASN A 129 11.50 19.44 -8.42
CA ASN A 129 12.74 20.15 -8.14
C ASN A 129 13.66 20.03 -9.37
N GLY A 130 13.62 21.03 -10.24
CA GLY A 130 14.28 20.98 -11.55
C GLY A 130 13.69 19.89 -12.44
N ASP A 131 14.53 18.95 -12.90
CA ASP A 131 14.12 17.81 -13.73
C ASP A 131 13.73 16.56 -12.90
N HIS A 132 13.78 16.65 -11.57
CA HIS A 132 13.50 15.53 -10.68
C HIS A 132 12.14 15.66 -10.00
N LEU A 133 11.40 14.56 -9.97
CA LEU A 133 10.20 14.42 -9.15
C LEU A 133 10.65 14.02 -7.74
N GLU A 134 10.58 14.94 -6.80
CA GLU A 134 10.79 14.66 -5.38
C GLU A 134 9.43 14.47 -4.72
N VAL A 135 9.30 13.45 -3.86
CA VAL A 135 8.11 13.31 -3.01
C VAL A 135 8.45 13.99 -1.70
N ASP A 136 7.86 15.15 -1.47
CA ASP A 136 7.84 15.80 -0.17
C ASP A 136 6.76 15.16 0.69
N VAL A 137 7.15 14.72 1.87
CA VAL A 137 6.25 14.07 2.83
C VAL A 137 5.99 15.07 3.94
N ASN A 138 4.75 15.55 4.04
CA ASN A 138 4.37 16.40 5.17
C ASN A 138 4.30 15.55 6.45
N MET A 139 5.43 15.51 7.17
CA MET A 139 5.59 14.72 8.38
C MET A 139 4.56 15.06 9.46
N HIS A 140 4.13 16.32 9.55
CA HIS A 140 3.17 16.77 10.57
C HIS A 140 1.77 16.19 10.41
N LYS A 141 1.40 15.73 9.20
CA LYS A 141 0.12 15.04 8.98
C LYS A 141 0.05 13.67 9.67
N PHE A 142 1.19 13.11 10.08
CA PHE A 142 1.26 11.80 10.74
C PHE A 142 1.42 11.90 12.25
N ASP A 143 1.50 13.10 12.84
CA ASP A 143 1.80 13.28 14.26
C ASP A 143 0.75 12.60 15.17
N GLU A 144 -0.54 12.69 14.81
CA GLU A 144 -1.62 12.01 15.54
C GLU A 144 -1.53 10.48 15.40
N ASP A 145 -1.21 9.96 14.22
CA ASP A 145 -1.03 8.52 13.97
C ASP A 145 0.15 7.96 14.75
N ILE A 146 1.27 8.70 14.78
CA ILE A 146 2.47 8.33 15.56
C ILE A 146 2.12 8.28 17.05
N GLN A 147 1.37 9.25 17.57
CA GLN A 147 0.93 9.27 18.96
C GLN A 147 0.00 8.08 19.28
N GLN A 148 -0.95 7.76 18.40
CA GLN A 148 -1.83 6.59 18.58
C GLN A 148 -1.04 5.28 18.56
N LEU A 149 -0.07 5.13 17.64
CA LEU A 149 0.80 3.96 17.59
C LEU A 149 1.66 3.82 18.85
N GLN A 150 2.21 4.92 19.34
CA GLN A 150 2.99 4.93 20.59
C GLN A 150 2.10 4.57 21.79
N ALA A 151 0.87 5.08 21.87
CA ALA A 151 -0.09 4.74 22.91
C ALA A 151 -0.50 3.25 22.86
N TYR A 152 -0.73 2.72 21.66
CA TYR A 152 -1.04 1.30 21.46
C TYR A 152 0.14 0.41 21.87
N ASN A 153 1.36 0.73 21.43
CA ASN A 153 2.55 -0.02 21.80
C ASN A 153 2.81 0.01 23.32
N THR A 154 2.54 1.14 23.97
CA THR A 154 2.63 1.29 25.44
C THR A 154 1.58 0.44 26.15
N SER A 155 0.35 0.39 25.62
CA SER A 155 -0.76 -0.39 26.20
C SER A 155 -0.62 -1.90 25.97
N THR A 156 0.13 -2.30 24.93
CA THR A 156 0.36 -3.71 24.55
C THR A 156 1.70 -4.24 25.07
N ALA A 157 2.46 -3.43 25.81
CA ALA A 157 3.65 -3.88 26.53
C ALA A 157 3.22 -4.85 27.64
N ILE A 158 3.04 -6.12 27.25
CA ILE A 158 2.99 -7.26 28.15
C ILE A 158 4.22 -7.13 29.05
N THR A 159 3.99 -7.03 30.35
CA THR A 159 5.00 -7.27 31.37
C THR A 159 5.58 -8.65 31.06
N LEU A 160 6.74 -8.69 30.40
CA LEU A 160 7.58 -9.89 30.38
C LEU A 160 8.04 -10.08 31.82
N THR A 161 7.20 -10.69 32.65
CA THR A 161 7.66 -11.32 33.88
C THR A 161 8.64 -12.39 33.43
N PRO A 162 9.92 -12.33 33.85
CA PRO A 162 10.88 -13.34 33.48
C PRO A 162 10.44 -14.66 34.12
N THR A 163 9.81 -15.55 33.36
CA THR A 163 9.62 -16.93 33.81
C THR A 163 11.00 -17.58 33.83
N GLY A 164 11.62 -17.62 35.01
CA GLY A 164 12.89 -18.27 35.24
C GLY A 164 12.80 -19.75 34.90
N ARG A 165 13.35 -20.15 33.74
CA ARG A 165 13.72 -21.53 33.49
C ARG A 165 14.87 -21.89 34.44
N LYS A 166 14.61 -22.77 35.41
CA LYS A 166 15.68 -23.40 36.21
C LYS A 166 16.69 -24.04 35.25
N LYS A 167 17.94 -23.55 35.25
CA LYS A 167 19.07 -24.23 34.62
C LYS A 167 19.20 -25.62 35.25
N LYS A 168 19.04 -26.66 34.42
CA LYS A 168 19.39 -28.03 34.79
C LYS A 168 20.92 -28.06 34.93
N GLN A 169 21.42 -28.21 36.17
CA GLN A 169 22.85 -28.48 36.40
C GLN A 169 23.21 -29.76 35.64
N GLN A 170 24.09 -29.64 34.64
CA GLN A 170 24.84 -30.76 34.13
C GLN A 170 25.92 -31.06 35.17
N ASN A 171 25.74 -32.13 35.93
CA ASN A 171 26.83 -32.73 36.68
C ASN A 171 27.74 -33.42 35.66
N SER A 172 28.93 -32.85 35.46
CA SER A 172 30.09 -33.53 34.92
C SER A 172 30.88 -34.10 36.10
N GLU A 173 30.74 -35.40 36.35
CA GLU A 173 31.69 -36.16 37.16
C GLU A 173 32.08 -37.42 36.39
N GLN A 174 33.38 -37.45 36.05
CA GLN A 174 34.30 -38.58 35.82
C GLN A 174 33.91 -39.71 34.86
#